data_AF-A0A3D4KKN6-F1
#
_entry.id   AF-A0A3D4KKN6-F1
#
_cell.length_a   1.000
_cell.length_b   1.000
_cell.length_c   1.000
_cell.angle_alpha   90.00
_cell.angle_beta   90.00
_cell.angle_gamma   90.00
#
_symmetry.space_group_name_H-M   'P 1'
#
loop_
_entity.id
_entity.type
_entity.pdbx_description
1 polymer ?
#
loop_
_entity_poly.entity_id
_entity_poly.type
_entity_poly.pdbx_seq_one_letter_code
_entity_poly.pdbx_strand_id
1 'polypeptide(L)'
;LEADAKISKQKLEAEAKSSREAQAQQRREIERQTHELAHLVEQLEALRMSQVAKSPAAEGTGVSVAKAPALTKRAIKRQVSLIEASQWFDAKWYLAQYPDIASDPKMSASPARHYLLMGGFEGRNPSPEFDSAYYLTHNPDVVESGINPLVHYLKFGEKEQRSVKG
;
A
#
# COMPACT_ATOMS: atom_id res chain seq x y z
N LEU A 1 -8.01 7.06 57.22
CA LEU A 1 -6.74 7.60 56.67
C LEU A 1 -5.76 6.50 56.30
N GLU A 2 -5.18 5.71 57.22
CA GLU A 2 -4.27 4.60 56.85
C GLU A 2 -4.96 3.44 56.12
N ALA A 3 -6.19 3.09 56.53
CA ALA A 3 -6.97 2.03 55.89
C ALA A 3 -7.33 2.38 54.44
N ASP A 4 -7.72 3.63 54.18
CA ASP A 4 -8.13 4.11 52.84
C ASP A 4 -6.94 4.11 51.87
N ALA A 5 -5.75 4.53 52.33
CA ALA A 5 -4.53 4.50 51.54
C ALA A 5 -4.11 3.07 51.16
N LYS A 6 -4.29 2.10 52.08
CA LYS A 6 -3.98 0.69 51.84
C LYS A 6 -4.93 0.07 50.81
N ILE A 7 -6.23 0.38 50.90
CA ILE A 7 -7.25 -0.07 49.94
C ILE A 7 -6.97 0.52 48.55
N SER A 8 -6.63 1.81 48.48
CA SER A 8 -6.32 2.47 47.20
C SER A 8 -5.06 1.90 46.52
N LYS A 9 -4.04 1.56 47.30
CA LYS A 9 -2.82 0.90 46.79
C LYS A 9 -3.11 -0.50 46.25
N GLN A 10 -3.88 -1.31 46.98
CA GLN A 10 -4.26 -2.65 46.55
C GLN A 10 -5.08 -2.64 45.26
N LYS A 11 -5.97 -1.65 45.11
CA LYS A 11 -6.76 -1.47 43.88
C LYS A 11 -5.87 -1.16 42.67
N LEU A 12 -4.92 -0.24 42.81
CA LEU A 12 -3.96 0.12 41.76
C LEU A 12 -3.07 -1.07 41.37
N GLU A 13 -2.62 -1.87 42.33
CA GLU A 13 -1.84 -3.08 42.07
C GLU A 13 -2.65 -4.15 41.33
N ALA A 14 -3.92 -4.32 41.67
CA ALA A 14 -4.83 -5.24 40.98
C ALA A 14 -5.12 -4.79 39.53
N GLU A 15 -5.35 -3.49 39.31
CA GLU A 15 -5.53 -2.92 37.97
C GLU A 15 -4.27 -3.06 37.11
N ALA A 16 -3.09 -2.79 37.67
CA ALA A 16 -1.81 -2.96 36.97
C ALA A 16 -1.55 -4.43 36.61
N LYS A 17 -1.91 -5.36 37.50
CA LYS A 17 -1.80 -6.80 37.23
C LYS A 17 -2.74 -7.23 36.12
N SER A 18 -4.01 -6.82 36.18
CA SER A 18 -5.01 -7.11 35.14
C SER A 18 -4.61 -6.54 33.78
N SER A 19 -4.06 -5.31 33.75
CA SER A 19 -3.55 -4.69 32.52
C SER A 19 -2.36 -5.44 31.93
N ARG A 20 -1.41 -5.90 32.76
CA ARG A 20 -0.27 -6.73 32.32
C ARG A 20 -0.72 -8.09 31.78
N GLU A 21 -1.71 -8.71 32.41
CA GLU A 21 -2.29 -9.97 31.94
C GLU A 21 -2.99 -9.79 30.59
N ALA A 22 -3.78 -8.72 30.42
CA ALA A 22 -4.40 -8.39 29.15
C ALA A 22 -3.36 -8.14 28.04
N GLN A 23 -2.28 -7.39 28.34
CA GLN A 23 -1.17 -7.19 27.40
C GLN A 23 -0.45 -8.50 27.04
N ALA A 24 -0.26 -9.40 28.00
CA ALA A 24 0.34 -10.70 27.76
C ALA A 24 -0.57 -11.58 26.87
N GLN A 25 -1.89 -11.56 27.09
CA GLN A 25 -2.86 -12.25 26.24
C GLN A 25 -2.83 -11.70 24.80
N GLN A 26 -2.83 -10.38 24.65
CA GLN A 26 -2.74 -9.74 23.34
C GLN A 26 -1.43 -10.10 22.61
N ARG A 27 -0.30 -10.15 23.31
CA ARG A 27 0.99 -10.59 22.71
C ARG A 27 0.94 -12.03 22.22
N ARG A 28 0.39 -12.94 23.02
CA ARG A 28 0.22 -14.35 22.62
C ARG A 28 -0.69 -14.47 21.39
N GLU A 29 -1.73 -13.66 21.31
CA GLU A 29 -2.62 -13.64 20.15
C GLU A 29 -1.92 -13.13 18.89
N ILE A 30 -1.14 -12.05 18.99
CA ILE A 30 -0.32 -11.53 17.88
C ILE A 30 0.69 -12.58 17.43
N GLU A 31 1.37 -13.25 18.36
CA GLU A 31 2.30 -14.32 18.05
C GLU A 31 1.59 -15.46 17.31
N ARG A 32 0.42 -15.91 17.80
CA ARG A 32 -0.39 -16.93 17.14
C ARG A 32 -0.75 -16.55 15.70
N GLN A 33 -1.27 -15.34 15.50
CA GLN A 33 -1.62 -14.81 14.17
C GLN A 33 -0.40 -14.69 13.26
N THR A 34 0.76 -14.31 13.82
CA THR A 34 2.01 -14.19 13.06
C THR A 34 2.47 -15.57 12.54
N HIS A 35 2.36 -16.60 13.37
CA HIS A 35 2.66 -17.98 12.95
C HIS A 35 1.65 -18.49 11.92
N GLU A 36 0.37 -18.19 12.10
CA GLU A 36 -0.67 -18.54 11.12
C GLU A 36 -0.40 -17.89 9.75
N LEU A 37 -0.06 -16.60 9.73
CA LEU A 37 0.33 -15.90 8.50
C LEU A 37 1.58 -16.50 7.85
N ALA A 38 2.61 -16.82 8.63
CA ALA A 38 3.83 -17.43 8.09
C ALA A 38 3.53 -18.79 7.43
N HIS A 39 2.69 -19.61 8.06
CA HIS A 39 2.26 -20.89 7.51
C HIS A 39 1.42 -20.73 6.23
N LEU A 40 0.49 -19.76 6.18
CA LEU A 40 -0.28 -19.47 4.98
C LEU A 40 0.61 -19.02 3.82
N VAL A 41 1.65 -18.21 4.09
CA VAL A 41 2.65 -17.81 3.08
C VAL A 41 3.36 -19.04 2.52
N GLU A 42 3.82 -19.95 3.38
CA GLU A 42 4.46 -21.20 2.96
C GLU A 42 3.52 -22.08 2.11
N GLN A 43 2.25 -22.19 2.50
CA GLN A 43 1.24 -22.90 1.71
C GLN A 43 1.03 -22.29 0.33
N LEU A 44 0.97 -20.95 0.23
CA LEU A 44 0.84 -20.25 -1.05
C LEU A 44 2.09 -20.44 -1.93
N GLU A 45 3.28 -20.44 -1.34
CA GLU A 45 4.52 -20.71 -2.05
C GLU A 45 4.56 -22.15 -2.58
N ALA A 46 4.18 -23.13 -1.76
CA ALA A 46 4.09 -24.53 -2.17
C ALA A 46 3.07 -24.74 -3.30
N LEU A 47 1.90 -24.09 -3.21
CA LEU A 47 0.89 -24.12 -4.27
C LEU A 47 1.42 -23.49 -5.56
N ARG A 48 2.09 -22.34 -5.48
CA ARG A 48 2.72 -21.69 -6.63
C ARG A 48 3.75 -22.62 -7.30
N MET A 49 4.62 -23.25 -6.52
CA MET A 49 5.60 -24.21 -7.03
C MET A 49 4.91 -25.42 -7.69
N SER A 50 3.77 -25.87 -7.16
CA SER A 50 3.00 -26.98 -7.74
C SER A 50 2.26 -26.62 -9.04
N GLN A 51 1.86 -25.35 -9.22
CA GLN A 51 1.19 -24.86 -10.43
C GLN A 51 2.16 -24.68 -11.60
N VAL A 52 3.42 -24.31 -11.33
CA VAL A 52 4.47 -24.18 -12.36
C VAL A 52 4.77 -25.52 -13.06
N ALA A 53 4.50 -26.67 -12.41
CA ALA A 53 4.75 -28.00 -12.98
C ALA A 53 3.62 -28.54 -13.89
N LYS A 54 2.49 -27.82 -14.06
CA LYS A 54 1.29 -28.33 -14.76
C LYS A 54 0.88 -27.62 -16.06
N SER A 55 1.69 -26.69 -16.58
CA SER A 55 1.42 -26.04 -17.88
C SER A 55 2.41 -26.45 -18.96
N PRO A 56 2.00 -27.15 -20.03
CA PRO A 56 2.77 -27.24 -21.26
C PRO A 56 2.33 -26.12 -22.21
N ALA A 57 2.72 -24.87 -21.94
CA ALA A 57 2.71 -23.77 -22.92
C ALA A 57 3.16 -22.46 -22.24
N ALA A 58 4.46 -22.15 -22.33
CA ALA A 58 5.01 -20.80 -22.47
C ALA A 58 6.54 -20.91 -22.44
N GLU A 59 7.12 -21.27 -23.59
CA GLU A 59 8.44 -20.74 -23.91
C GLU A 59 8.29 -19.21 -24.02
N GLY A 60 8.86 -18.49 -23.07
CA GLY A 60 8.72 -17.04 -23.01
C GLY A 60 9.32 -16.49 -21.73
N THR A 61 10.65 -16.37 -21.74
CA THR A 61 11.47 -15.53 -20.87
C THR A 61 11.11 -15.54 -19.38
N GLY A 62 11.96 -16.20 -18.58
CA GLY A 62 12.10 -15.84 -17.17
C GLY A 62 12.46 -14.36 -17.08
N VAL A 63 11.46 -13.49 -16.90
CA VAL A 63 11.67 -12.09 -16.58
C VAL A 63 12.22 -12.08 -15.16
N SER A 64 13.52 -11.90 -15.06
CA SER A 64 14.12 -11.42 -13.82
C SER A 64 13.41 -10.11 -13.52
N VAL A 65 12.55 -10.09 -12.50
CA VAL A 65 12.06 -8.84 -11.91
C VAL A 65 13.28 -8.18 -11.28
N ALA A 66 14.09 -7.53 -12.10
CA ALA A 66 15.15 -6.67 -11.64
C ALA A 66 14.46 -5.67 -10.72
N LYS A 67 14.77 -5.73 -9.43
CA LYS A 67 14.28 -4.76 -8.43
C LYS A 67 14.54 -3.38 -9.02
N ALA A 68 13.49 -2.70 -9.48
CA ALA A 68 13.62 -1.33 -9.97
C ALA A 68 14.33 -0.54 -8.87
N PRO A 69 15.41 0.21 -9.20
CA PRO A 69 16.17 0.91 -8.18
C PRO A 69 15.23 1.84 -7.43
N ALA A 70 15.26 1.75 -6.10
CA ALA A 70 14.39 2.55 -5.24
C ALA A 70 14.50 4.03 -5.62
N LEU A 71 13.36 4.71 -5.79
CA LEU A 71 13.33 6.11 -6.18
C LEU A 71 14.10 6.95 -5.14
N THR A 72 15.11 7.68 -5.60
CA THR A 72 15.83 8.63 -4.74
C THR A 72 14.87 9.71 -4.22
N LYS A 73 15.13 10.27 -3.04
CA LYS A 73 14.31 11.37 -2.47
C LYS A 73 14.11 12.52 -3.46
N ARG A 74 15.14 12.85 -4.26
CA ARG A 74 15.07 13.89 -5.30
C ARG A 74 14.15 13.50 -6.45
N ALA A 75 14.18 12.23 -6.88
CA ALA A 75 13.28 11.73 -7.91
C ALA A 75 11.82 11.74 -7.45
N ILE A 76 11.57 11.30 -6.20
CA ILE A 76 10.24 11.35 -5.58
C ILE A 76 9.72 12.79 -5.59
N LYS A 77 10.50 13.75 -5.06
CA LYS A 77 10.08 15.15 -5.01
C LYS A 77 9.70 15.69 -6.40
N ARG A 78 10.49 15.40 -7.43
CA ARG A 78 10.21 15.81 -8.80
C ARG A 78 8.92 15.19 -9.36
N GLN A 79 8.70 13.90 -9.11
CA GLN A 79 7.51 13.21 -9.60
C GLN A 79 6.25 13.65 -8.86
N VAL A 80 6.35 13.91 -7.55
CA VAL A 80 5.25 14.51 -6.77
C VAL A 80 4.87 15.86 -7.38
N SER A 81 5.84 16.75 -7.60
CA SER A 81 5.56 18.05 -8.23
C SER A 81 4.99 17.91 -9.65
N LEU A 82 5.40 16.90 -10.42
CA LEU A 82 4.84 16.61 -11.74
C LEU A 82 3.36 16.21 -11.65
N ILE A 83 3.01 15.36 -10.68
CA ILE A 83 1.62 14.94 -10.44
C ILE A 83 0.79 16.14 -9.97
N GLU A 84 1.26 16.89 -8.99
CA GLU A 84 0.55 18.05 -8.41
C GLU A 84 0.31 19.17 -9.42
N ALA A 85 1.22 19.36 -10.37
CA ALA A 85 1.09 20.37 -11.42
C ALA A 85 0.21 19.92 -12.60
N SER A 86 -0.24 18.66 -12.62
CA SER A 86 -1.04 18.11 -13.71
C SER A 86 -2.54 18.33 -13.49
N GLN A 87 -3.29 18.49 -14.59
CA GLN A 87 -4.76 18.55 -14.56
C GLN A 87 -5.43 17.21 -14.16
N TRP A 88 -4.65 16.14 -14.11
CA TRP A 88 -5.14 14.78 -13.87
C TRP A 88 -5.09 14.36 -12.40
N PHE A 89 -4.62 15.24 -11.51
CA PHE A 89 -4.59 15.01 -10.07
C PHE A 89 -5.36 16.10 -9.34
N ASP A 90 -6.38 15.70 -8.57
CA ASP A 90 -7.10 16.61 -7.68
C ASP A 90 -6.91 16.14 -6.24
N ALA A 91 -6.08 16.87 -5.49
CA ALA A 91 -5.78 16.53 -4.09
C ALA A 91 -7.01 16.54 -3.19
N LYS A 92 -7.94 17.48 -3.42
CA LYS A 92 -9.14 17.64 -2.60
C LYS A 92 -10.11 16.50 -2.89
N TRP A 93 -10.32 16.20 -4.17
CA TRP A 93 -11.13 15.06 -4.57
C TRP A 93 -10.53 13.74 -4.09
N TYR A 94 -9.21 13.56 -4.23
CA TYR A 94 -8.52 12.34 -3.80
C TYR A 94 -8.73 12.05 -2.31
N LEU A 95 -8.57 13.05 -1.44
CA LEU A 95 -8.81 12.89 -0.02
C LEU A 95 -10.30 12.69 0.33
N ALA A 96 -11.21 13.31 -0.42
CA ALA A 96 -12.64 13.08 -0.24
C ALA A 96 -13.05 11.65 -0.65
N GLN A 97 -12.43 11.12 -1.71
CA GLN A 97 -12.69 9.79 -2.25
C GLN A 97 -12.08 8.67 -1.41
N TYR A 98 -10.97 8.94 -0.72
CA TYR A 98 -10.21 7.95 0.07
C TYR A 98 -10.09 8.39 1.54
N PRO A 99 -11.12 8.12 2.38
CA PRO A 99 -11.15 8.53 3.79
C PRO A 99 -10.04 7.91 4.64
N ASP A 100 -9.55 6.74 4.27
CA ASP A 100 -8.42 6.06 4.91
C ASP A 100 -7.13 6.90 4.81
N ILE A 101 -6.94 7.59 3.69
CA ILE A 101 -5.81 8.49 3.47
C ILE A 101 -6.03 9.83 4.18
N ALA A 102 -7.26 10.34 4.15
CA ALA A 102 -7.63 11.59 4.81
C ALA A 102 -7.48 11.51 6.34
N SER A 103 -7.72 10.34 6.93
CA SER A 103 -7.65 10.13 8.38
C SER A 103 -6.22 9.97 8.90
N ASP A 104 -5.25 9.66 8.05
CA ASP A 104 -3.83 9.56 8.42
C ASP A 104 -3.13 10.93 8.23
N PRO A 105 -2.64 11.59 9.29
CA PRO A 105 -1.98 12.90 9.19
C PRO A 105 -0.72 12.91 8.31
N LYS A 106 0.02 11.80 8.22
CA LYS A 106 1.24 11.72 7.40
C LYS A 106 0.91 11.58 5.93
N MET A 107 -0.13 10.81 5.60
CA MET A 107 -0.53 10.58 4.21
C MET A 107 -1.33 11.75 3.65
N SER A 108 -2.27 12.30 4.43
CA SER A 108 -3.08 13.47 4.06
C SER A 108 -2.25 14.73 3.83
N ALA A 109 -1.09 14.87 4.48
CA ALA A 109 -0.18 16.00 4.26
C ALA A 109 0.41 16.07 2.84
N SER A 110 0.44 14.96 2.10
CA SER A 110 0.89 14.94 0.70
C SER A 110 0.17 13.83 -0.09
N PRO A 111 -1.06 14.08 -0.56
CA PRO A 111 -1.87 13.10 -1.26
C PRO A 111 -1.21 12.62 -2.57
N ALA A 112 -0.54 13.52 -3.30
CA ALA A 112 0.18 13.17 -4.51
C ALA A 112 1.37 12.22 -4.23
N ARG A 113 2.04 12.38 -3.09
CA ARG A 113 3.10 11.44 -2.67
C ARG A 113 2.52 10.07 -2.30
N HIS A 114 1.38 10.04 -1.63
CA HIS A 114 0.66 8.78 -1.37
C HIS A 114 0.33 8.08 -2.69
N TYR A 115 -0.30 8.80 -3.61
CA TYR A 115 -0.67 8.29 -4.93
C TYR A 115 0.54 7.78 -5.72
N LEU A 116 1.64 8.55 -5.76
CA LEU A 116 2.87 8.18 -6.47
C LEU A 116 3.43 6.84 -6.00
N LEU A 117 3.51 6.64 -4.68
CA LEU A 117 4.25 5.54 -4.08
C LEU A 117 3.40 4.28 -3.86
N MET A 118 2.08 4.44 -3.72
CA MET A 118 1.17 3.35 -3.36
C MET A 118 -0.12 3.44 -4.18
N GLY A 119 -0.87 4.53 -4.03
CA GLY A 119 -2.25 4.61 -4.51
C GLY A 119 -2.43 4.31 -6.01
N GLY A 120 -1.54 4.79 -6.88
CA GLY A 120 -1.63 4.51 -8.31
C GLY A 120 -1.42 3.04 -8.66
N PHE A 121 -0.55 2.33 -7.93
CA PHE A 121 -0.32 0.88 -8.12
C PHE A 121 -1.43 0.03 -7.51
N GLU A 122 -2.13 0.56 -6.50
CA GLU A 122 -3.37 -0.03 -5.97
C GLU A 122 -4.58 0.19 -6.89
N GLY A 123 -4.40 0.90 -8.01
CA GLY A 123 -5.49 1.24 -8.93
C GLY A 123 -6.42 2.35 -8.41
N ARG A 124 -6.02 3.10 -7.36
CA ARG A 124 -6.77 4.28 -6.92
C ARG A 124 -6.70 5.36 -8.00
N ASN A 125 -7.76 6.11 -8.18
CA ASN A 125 -7.83 7.16 -9.18
C ASN A 125 -7.26 8.46 -8.58
N PRO A 126 -6.46 9.25 -9.33
CA PRO A 126 -5.95 10.54 -8.87
C PRO A 126 -6.96 11.68 -9.03
N SER A 127 -7.96 11.50 -9.90
CA SER A 127 -9.06 12.44 -10.18
C SER A 127 -10.23 11.69 -10.83
N PRO A 128 -11.40 12.32 -11.01
CA PRO A 128 -12.50 11.73 -11.79
C PRO A 128 -12.15 11.44 -13.25
N GLU A 129 -11.16 12.15 -13.81
CA GLU A 129 -10.83 12.12 -15.24
C GLU A 129 -9.74 11.09 -15.60
N PHE A 130 -9.13 10.45 -14.61
CA PHE A 130 -8.09 9.43 -14.82
C PHE A 130 -8.42 8.17 -14.04
N ASP A 131 -8.58 7.06 -14.75
CA ASP A 131 -8.80 5.74 -14.18
C ASP A 131 -7.50 4.93 -14.18
N SER A 132 -6.89 4.79 -13.00
CA SER A 132 -5.62 4.09 -12.84
C SER A 132 -5.74 2.60 -13.11
N ALA A 133 -6.84 1.98 -12.68
CA ALA A 133 -7.06 0.55 -12.84
C ALA A 133 -7.30 0.22 -14.32
N TYR A 134 -8.11 1.02 -15.01
CA TYR A 134 -8.28 0.95 -16.45
C TYR A 134 -6.94 1.12 -17.17
N TYR A 135 -6.18 2.16 -16.82
CA TYR A 135 -4.91 2.46 -17.47
C TYR A 135 -3.90 1.33 -17.30
N LEU A 136 -3.73 0.77 -16.10
CA LEU A 136 -2.83 -0.36 -15.88
C LEU A 136 -3.28 -1.63 -16.60
N THR A 137 -4.59 -1.89 -16.67
CA THR A 137 -5.15 -3.07 -17.35
C THR A 137 -4.90 -3.03 -18.86
N HIS A 138 -5.00 -1.84 -19.47
CA HIS A 138 -4.84 -1.67 -20.92
C HIS A 138 -3.39 -1.43 -21.35
N ASN A 139 -2.48 -1.25 -20.40
CA ASN A 139 -1.07 -0.96 -20.65
C ASN A 139 -0.14 -1.87 -19.83
N PRO A 140 -0.04 -3.17 -20.17
CA PRO A 140 0.79 -4.13 -19.44
C PRO A 140 2.28 -3.76 -19.37
N ASP A 141 2.78 -3.05 -20.38
CA ASP A 141 4.14 -2.50 -20.42
C ASP A 141 4.41 -1.51 -19.27
N VAL A 142 3.38 -0.78 -18.84
CA VAL A 142 3.48 0.14 -17.71
C VAL A 142 3.60 -0.61 -16.40
N VAL A 143 2.83 -1.70 -16.24
CA VAL A 143 2.93 -2.60 -15.09
C VAL A 143 4.33 -3.21 -15.01
N GLU A 144 4.85 -3.72 -16.14
CA GLU A 144 6.19 -4.31 -16.22
C GLU A 144 7.29 -3.29 -15.90
N SER A 145 7.13 -2.04 -16.33
CA SER A 145 8.09 -0.96 -16.05
C SER A 145 8.15 -0.55 -14.57
N GLY A 146 7.12 -0.88 -13.78
CA GLY A 146 6.98 -0.43 -12.39
C GLY A 146 6.82 1.10 -12.25
N ILE A 147 6.47 1.82 -13.32
CA ILE A 147 6.25 3.26 -13.29
C ILE A 147 4.79 3.52 -12.88
N ASN A 148 4.58 4.48 -11.97
CA ASN A 148 3.24 4.91 -11.56
C ASN A 148 2.40 5.33 -12.80
N PRO A 149 1.12 4.90 -12.92
CA PRO A 149 0.35 5.05 -14.16
C PRO A 149 0.22 6.50 -14.62
N LEU A 150 -0.05 7.44 -13.70
CA LEU A 150 -0.16 8.84 -14.08
C LEU A 150 1.20 9.44 -14.48
N VAL A 151 2.29 9.05 -13.79
CA VAL A 151 3.64 9.49 -14.18
C VAL A 151 4.01 8.98 -15.57
N HIS A 152 3.63 7.74 -15.90
CA HIS A 152 3.82 7.20 -17.24
C HIS A 152 3.01 7.99 -18.26
N TYR A 153 1.72 8.21 -17.99
CA TYR A 153 0.83 8.94 -18.89
C TYR A 153 1.36 10.35 -19.19
N LEU A 154 1.74 11.11 -18.16
CA LEU A 154 2.27 12.48 -18.28
C LEU A 154 3.59 12.57 -19.06
N LYS A 155 4.38 11.48 -19.11
CA LYS A 155 5.67 11.46 -19.80
C LYS A 155 5.59 10.93 -21.22
N PHE A 156 4.75 9.91 -21.44
CA PHE A 156 4.71 9.11 -22.65
C PHE A 156 3.28 8.96 -23.15
N GLY A 157 2.36 8.50 -22.29
CA GLY A 157 1.03 8.07 -22.69
C GLY A 157 0.19 9.15 -23.39
N GLU A 158 0.32 10.42 -23.02
CA GLU A 158 -0.37 11.53 -23.70
C GLU A 158 0.08 11.67 -25.16
N LYS A 159 1.38 11.58 -25.42
CA LYS A 159 1.95 11.65 -26.79
C LYS A 159 1.65 10.39 -27.59
N GLU A 160 1.52 9.26 -26.91
CA GLU A 160 1.13 7.97 -27.47
C GLU A 160 -0.39 7.84 -27.66
N GLN A 161 -1.17 8.86 -27.29
CA GLN A 161 -2.64 8.89 -27.39
C GLN A 161 -3.31 7.72 -26.64
N ARG A 162 -2.72 7.28 -25.52
CA ARG A 162 -3.30 6.23 -24.68
C ARG A 162 -4.57 6.74 -24.00
N SER A 163 -5.60 5.90 -23.95
CA SER A 163 -6.82 6.22 -23.22
C SER A 163 -6.59 6.13 -21.71
N VAL A 164 -7.17 7.07 -20.97
CA VAL A 164 -7.05 7.18 -19.50
C VAL A 164 -8.32 6.75 -18.77
N LYS A 165 -9.39 6.44 -19.50
CA LYS A 165 -10.68 6.06 -18.95
C LYS A 165 -11.51 5.33 -20.01
N GLY A 166 -12.37 4.41 -19.57
CA GLY A 166 -13.32 3.66 -20.39
C GLY A 166 -14.76 3.94 -20.02
#